data_AF-A0AAX0WQW9-F1
#
_entry.id   AF-A0AAX0WQW9-F1
#
_cell.length_a   1.000
_cell.length_b   1.000
_cell.length_c   1.000
_cell.angle_alpha   90.00
_cell.angle_beta   90.00
_cell.angle_gamma   90.00
#
_symmetry.space_group_name_H-M   'P 1'
#
loop_
_entity.id
_entity.type
_entity.pdbx_description
1 polymer ?
#
loop_
_entity_poly.entity_id
_entity_poly.type
_entity_poly.pdbx_seq_one_letter_code
_entity_poly.pdbx_strand_id
1 'polypeptide(L)'
;MRRCLTLIINGLIYFFMSFGLYAQLPCDYQDLSAAEKQALLWNEITLSNAEDPLPPLTGNSYNEVLEKIKGLFHLKPTFDHASDELPEGRVKIIHANGSVAKIALIPAAGHPFTGIYQSGGIGVARLSLATPPADDTYIPGMAIKILVSKHPSLNLHIMNLLEGQKENWNYFAKDFSNKIPHPTSWTLTAIEKIFEFTRDPANNLPLWHLAAWTSEGKYKGIPIFPERIYFRPTELVKDLIAEDSREDFRVSFLQIPMGALYEIYGEYQGTEYHVGTLMLESPLLASNYGDKKLFFQHQR
;
A
#
# COMPACT_ATOMS: atom_id res chain seq x y z
N MET A 1 5.58 -12.77 77.76
CA MET A 1 6.78 -13.44 77.21
C MET A 1 6.53 -13.75 75.75
N ARG A 2 7.42 -13.25 74.86
CA ARG A 2 7.68 -13.64 73.44
C ARG A 2 6.50 -13.49 72.44
N ARG A 3 6.58 -12.56 71.46
CA ARG A 3 7.24 -12.66 70.11
C ARG A 3 6.55 -13.73 69.24
N CYS A 4 6.17 -13.59 67.97
CA CYS A 4 6.43 -12.76 66.78
C CYS A 4 5.20 -13.00 65.84
N LEU A 5 4.88 -12.35 64.71
CA LEU A 5 5.67 -11.72 63.65
C LEU A 5 4.70 -10.89 62.77
N THR A 6 5.21 -9.78 62.28
CA THR A 6 4.64 -8.88 61.25
C THR A 6 4.50 -9.56 59.89
N LEU A 7 3.47 -9.22 59.12
CA LEU A 7 3.51 -9.24 57.65
C LEU A 7 2.55 -8.16 57.10
N ILE A 8 3.15 -7.06 56.65
CA ILE A 8 2.54 -6.02 55.82
C ILE A 8 2.65 -6.53 54.38
N ILE A 9 1.53 -6.66 53.67
CA ILE A 9 1.53 -6.82 52.21
C ILE A 9 0.86 -5.57 51.63
N ASN A 10 1.70 -4.68 51.09
CA ASN A 10 1.28 -3.64 50.16
C ASN A 10 1.02 -4.31 48.80
N GLY A 11 -0.25 -4.35 48.38
CA GLY A 11 -0.64 -4.73 47.03
C GLY A 11 -0.83 -3.49 46.16
N LEU A 12 0.24 -2.99 45.56
CA LEU A 12 0.16 -2.05 44.43
C LEU A 12 -0.13 -2.86 43.17
N ILE A 13 -1.41 -3.01 42.84
CA ILE A 13 -1.82 -3.52 41.53
C ILE A 13 -1.73 -2.34 40.55
N TYR A 14 -0.59 -2.22 39.88
CA TYR A 14 -0.52 -1.45 38.64
C TYR A 14 -1.23 -2.25 37.56
N PHE A 15 -2.50 -1.94 37.35
CA PHE A 15 -3.24 -2.42 36.18
C PHE A 15 -2.78 -1.61 34.97
N PHE A 16 -1.72 -2.05 34.30
CA PHE A 16 -1.41 -1.57 32.96
C PHE A 16 -2.44 -2.18 32.00
N MET A 17 -3.57 -1.48 31.83
CA MET A 17 -4.36 -1.60 30.61
C MET A 17 -3.50 -1.05 29.47
N SER A 18 -2.71 -1.92 28.83
CA SER A 18 -2.31 -1.69 27.45
C SER A 18 -3.54 -1.88 26.58
N PHE A 19 -4.42 -0.89 26.55
CA PHE A 19 -5.23 -0.70 25.36
C PHE A 19 -4.27 -0.14 24.33
N GLY A 20 -3.87 -0.98 23.37
CA GLY A 20 -3.21 -0.54 22.14
C GLY A 20 -4.17 0.35 21.35
N LEU A 21 -4.42 1.56 21.84
CA LEU A 21 -4.85 2.70 21.06
C LEU A 21 -3.63 3.09 20.24
N TYR A 22 -3.41 2.41 19.11
CA TYR A 22 -2.62 3.01 18.03
C TYR A 22 -3.20 4.40 17.80
N ALA A 23 -2.36 5.43 17.93
CA ALA A 23 -2.83 6.79 17.91
C ALA A 23 -3.50 7.06 16.57
N GLN A 24 -4.74 7.52 16.60
CA GLN A 24 -5.37 8.09 15.41
C GLN A 24 -4.50 9.26 14.96
N LEU A 25 -4.26 9.39 13.65
CA LEU A 25 -3.54 10.54 13.10
C LEU A 25 -4.13 11.86 13.63
N PRO A 26 -3.31 12.88 13.91
CA PRO A 26 -3.77 14.11 14.53
C PRO A 26 -4.83 14.80 13.65
N CYS A 27 -5.75 15.56 14.25
CA CYS A 27 -6.87 16.15 13.50
C CYS A 27 -6.44 17.13 12.40
N ASP A 28 -5.27 17.75 12.55
CA ASP A 28 -4.62 18.65 11.59
C ASP A 28 -3.67 17.92 10.63
N TYR A 29 -3.70 16.59 10.58
CA TYR A 29 -2.78 15.78 9.77
C TYR A 29 -2.67 16.26 8.32
N GLN A 30 -3.79 16.65 7.70
CA GLN A 30 -3.79 17.10 6.30
C GLN A 30 -3.08 18.44 6.08
N ASP A 31 -2.96 19.26 7.12
CA ASP A 31 -2.27 20.55 7.11
C ASP A 31 -0.76 20.43 7.35
N LEU A 32 -0.27 19.23 7.66
CA LEU A 32 1.16 18.96 7.84
C LEU A 32 1.94 18.97 6.52
N SER A 33 3.24 19.19 6.61
CA SER A 33 4.17 18.98 5.50
C SER A 33 4.26 17.50 5.11
N ALA A 34 4.72 17.22 3.89
CA ALA A 34 4.94 15.85 3.44
C ALA A 34 5.88 15.06 4.36
N ALA A 35 6.94 15.70 4.88
CA ALA A 35 7.91 15.07 5.77
C ALA A 35 7.33 14.74 7.15
N GLU A 36 6.54 15.65 7.73
CA GLU A 36 5.85 15.41 9.00
C GLU A 36 4.84 14.26 8.88
N LYS A 37 4.07 14.23 7.78
CA LYS A 37 3.17 13.11 7.46
C LYS A 37 3.93 11.78 7.37
N GLN A 38 5.05 11.76 6.66
CA GLN A 38 5.86 10.55 6.48
C GLN A 38 6.41 10.08 7.82
N ALA A 39 6.89 11.00 8.66
CA ALA A 39 7.43 10.70 9.98
C ALA A 39 6.36 10.09 10.90
N LEU A 40 5.14 10.64 10.91
CA LEU A 40 4.04 10.11 11.71
C LEU A 40 3.64 8.69 11.26
N LEU A 41 3.38 8.50 9.95
CA LEU A 41 3.04 7.18 9.42
C LEU A 41 4.15 6.16 9.69
N TRP A 42 5.41 6.55 9.46
CA TRP A 42 6.56 5.68 9.68
C TRP A 42 6.76 5.32 11.16
N ASN A 43 6.47 6.25 12.08
CA ASN A 43 6.51 6.00 13.51
C ASN A 43 5.49 4.93 13.91
N GLU A 44 4.23 5.04 13.45
CA GLU A 44 3.19 4.04 13.73
C GLU A 44 3.55 2.66 13.17
N ILE A 45 4.09 2.61 11.95
CA ILE A 45 4.57 1.36 11.32
C ILE A 45 5.69 0.73 12.16
N THR A 46 6.67 1.53 12.57
CA THR A 46 7.84 1.05 13.33
C THR A 46 7.45 0.57 14.72
N LEU A 47 6.58 1.32 15.43
CA LEU A 47 6.08 0.91 16.74
C LEU A 47 5.27 -0.39 16.63
N SER A 48 4.36 -0.47 15.66
CA SER A 48 3.55 -1.67 15.45
C SER A 48 4.38 -2.88 15.01
N ASN A 49 5.43 -2.70 14.21
CA ASN A 49 6.39 -3.76 13.87
C ASN A 49 7.20 -4.20 15.11
N ALA A 50 7.61 -3.28 15.98
CA ALA A 50 8.35 -3.62 17.19
C ALA A 50 7.51 -4.46 18.18
N GLU A 51 6.18 -4.27 18.19
CA GLU A 51 5.24 -5.07 18.99
C GLU A 51 4.98 -6.44 18.38
N ASP A 52 4.76 -6.51 17.07
CA ASP A 52 4.48 -7.73 16.32
C ASP A 52 5.12 -7.65 14.91
N PRO A 53 6.37 -8.14 14.74
CA PRO A 53 7.15 -7.89 13.54
C PRO A 53 6.73 -8.71 12.33
N LEU A 54 5.92 -9.75 12.55
CA LEU A 54 5.39 -10.61 11.49
C LEU A 54 3.98 -11.08 11.88
N PRO A 55 2.97 -10.19 11.82
CA PRO A 55 1.59 -10.57 12.15
C PRO A 55 1.15 -11.76 11.28
N PRO A 56 0.36 -12.72 11.79
CA PRO A 56 -0.05 -13.88 11.01
C PRO A 56 -0.70 -13.51 9.68
N LEU A 57 -0.46 -14.34 8.66
CA LEU A 57 -1.21 -14.22 7.42
C LEU A 57 -2.69 -14.47 7.70
N THR A 58 -3.52 -13.55 7.26
CA THR A 58 -4.97 -13.60 7.35
C THR A 58 -5.52 -13.29 5.96
N GLY A 59 -6.59 -13.96 5.56
CA GLY A 59 -7.13 -13.72 4.25
C GLY A 59 -8.46 -14.39 4.07
N ASN A 60 -9.13 -13.98 3.00
CA ASN A 60 -10.36 -14.58 2.56
C ASN A 60 -10.09 -15.27 1.23
N SER A 61 -10.71 -16.42 1.00
CA SER A 61 -10.80 -16.99 -0.35
C SER A 61 -11.60 -16.06 -1.27
N TYR A 62 -11.45 -16.20 -2.60
CA TYR A 62 -12.24 -15.39 -3.54
C TYR A 62 -13.75 -15.54 -3.36
N ASN A 63 -14.22 -16.73 -2.97
CA ASN A 63 -15.64 -16.95 -2.68
C ASN A 63 -16.07 -16.15 -1.44
N GLU A 64 -15.27 -16.15 -0.37
CA GLU A 64 -15.55 -15.34 0.83
C GLU A 64 -15.48 -13.84 0.54
N VAL A 65 -14.55 -13.40 -0.32
CA VAL A 65 -14.49 -12.00 -0.81
C VAL A 65 -15.79 -11.66 -1.54
N LEU A 66 -16.22 -12.49 -2.49
CA LEU A 66 -17.45 -12.30 -3.24
C LEU A 66 -18.67 -12.21 -2.31
N GLU A 67 -18.78 -13.11 -1.34
CA GLU A 67 -19.88 -13.12 -0.37
C GLU A 67 -19.85 -11.87 0.54
N LYS A 68 -18.66 -11.43 1.00
CA LYS A 68 -18.53 -10.20 1.79
C LYS A 68 -18.97 -8.97 1.01
N ILE A 69 -18.53 -8.84 -0.25
CA ILE A 69 -18.86 -7.69 -1.10
C ILE A 69 -20.35 -7.69 -1.49
N LYS A 70 -20.95 -8.86 -1.76
CA LYS A 70 -22.41 -8.97 -2.00
C LYS A 70 -23.24 -8.65 -0.76
N GLY A 71 -22.69 -8.87 0.43
CA GLY A 71 -23.35 -8.59 1.71
C GLY A 71 -23.36 -7.10 2.06
N LEU A 72 -23.06 -6.77 3.31
CA LEU A 72 -23.09 -5.39 3.83
C LEU A 72 -21.81 -4.60 3.56
N PHE A 73 -20.80 -5.19 2.90
CA PHE A 73 -19.52 -4.53 2.69
C PHE A 73 -19.61 -3.48 1.57
N HIS A 74 -19.72 -2.22 1.96
CA HIS A 74 -19.85 -1.10 1.03
C HIS A 74 -18.49 -0.60 0.53
N LEU A 75 -18.34 -0.41 -0.79
CA LEU A 75 -17.08 0.03 -1.40
C LEU A 75 -16.87 1.56 -1.37
N LYS A 76 -17.92 2.40 -1.33
CA LYS A 76 -17.81 3.88 -1.36
C LYS A 76 -16.80 4.48 -0.35
N PRO A 77 -16.70 4.04 0.92
CA PRO A 77 -15.69 4.59 1.84
C PRO A 77 -14.24 4.44 1.34
N THR A 78 -13.95 3.46 0.50
CA THR A 78 -12.62 3.31 -0.12
C THR A 78 -12.30 4.46 -1.11
N PHE A 79 -13.31 5.13 -1.65
CA PHE A 79 -13.17 6.23 -2.61
C PHE A 79 -13.39 7.61 -1.97
N ASP A 80 -14.25 7.71 -0.96
CA ASP A 80 -14.76 9.00 -0.48
C ASP A 80 -14.14 9.43 0.86
N HIS A 81 -13.32 8.57 1.50
CA HIS A 81 -12.64 8.89 2.76
C HIS A 81 -11.27 9.56 2.52
N ALA A 82 -11.18 10.86 2.77
CA ALA A 82 -9.92 11.61 2.65
C ALA A 82 -9.08 11.50 3.94
N SER A 83 -8.41 10.37 4.13
CA SER A 83 -7.50 10.10 5.24
C SER A 83 -6.38 9.14 4.82
N ASP A 84 -5.30 9.11 5.60
CA ASP A 84 -4.26 8.10 5.47
C ASP A 84 -4.47 6.89 6.39
N GLU A 85 -5.55 6.91 7.17
CA GLU A 85 -6.04 5.79 7.97
C GLU A 85 -7.41 5.30 7.51
N LEU A 86 -7.70 4.01 7.73
CA LEU A 86 -8.96 3.40 7.40
C LEU A 86 -10.07 4.00 8.30
N PRO A 87 -11.28 4.20 7.77
CA PRO A 87 -12.43 4.52 8.61
C PRO A 87 -12.59 3.49 9.74
N GLU A 88 -12.99 3.94 10.92
CA GLU A 88 -13.25 3.07 12.05
C GLU A 88 -14.22 1.94 11.68
N GLY A 89 -13.92 0.72 12.11
CA GLY A 89 -14.70 -0.49 11.81
C GLY A 89 -14.50 -1.07 10.41
N ARG A 90 -13.76 -0.40 9.50
CA ARG A 90 -13.43 -0.97 8.17
C ARG A 90 -12.23 -1.91 8.26
N VAL A 91 -12.35 -3.05 7.59
CA VAL A 91 -11.27 -4.05 7.46
C VAL A 91 -10.91 -4.27 5.99
N LYS A 92 -9.63 -4.59 5.73
CA LYS A 92 -9.18 -5.04 4.41
C LYS A 92 -9.66 -6.47 4.16
N ILE A 93 -10.44 -6.69 3.11
CA ILE A 93 -10.96 -8.04 2.75
C ILE A 93 -10.08 -8.77 1.74
N ILE A 94 -9.29 -8.01 0.98
CA ILE A 94 -8.22 -8.42 0.07
C ILE A 94 -6.99 -7.55 0.36
N HIS A 95 -5.81 -8.00 -0.05
CA HIS A 95 -4.55 -7.32 0.27
C HIS A 95 -4.38 -7.12 1.79
N ALA A 96 -4.85 -8.08 2.58
CA ALA A 96 -4.91 -7.97 4.04
C ALA A 96 -3.52 -7.93 4.69
N ASN A 97 -2.53 -8.63 4.12
CA ASN A 97 -1.16 -8.65 4.61
C ASN A 97 -0.18 -8.02 3.62
N GLY A 98 0.80 -7.30 4.15
CA GLY A 98 1.88 -6.70 3.38
C GLY A 98 2.98 -6.13 4.25
N SER A 99 3.97 -5.51 3.60
CA SER A 99 5.01 -4.72 4.26
C SER A 99 5.01 -3.30 3.72
N VAL A 100 5.35 -2.34 4.57
CA VAL A 100 5.38 -0.91 4.25
C VAL A 100 6.79 -0.37 4.37
N ALA A 101 7.16 0.54 3.47
CA ALA A 101 8.41 1.28 3.52
C ALA A 101 8.22 2.74 3.14
N LYS A 102 9.15 3.59 3.57
CA LYS A 102 9.34 4.93 3.02
C LYS A 102 9.87 4.83 1.60
N ILE A 103 9.40 5.74 0.75
CA ILE A 103 9.80 5.84 -0.65
C ILE A 103 10.03 7.29 -1.06
N ALA A 104 10.75 7.46 -2.16
CA ALA A 104 10.79 8.69 -2.94
C ALA A 104 10.59 8.38 -4.42
N LEU A 105 9.74 9.16 -5.10
CA LEU A 105 9.67 9.18 -6.56
C LEU A 105 10.64 10.23 -7.07
N ILE A 106 11.66 9.78 -7.81
CA ILE A 106 12.66 10.65 -8.43
C ILE A 106 12.33 10.78 -9.93
N PRO A 107 11.91 11.96 -10.41
CA PRO A 107 11.47 12.14 -11.78
C PRO A 107 12.65 12.09 -12.77
N ALA A 108 12.40 11.54 -13.95
CA ALA A 108 13.33 11.60 -15.08
C ALA A 108 13.05 12.83 -15.95
N ALA A 109 14.02 13.22 -16.77
CA ALA A 109 13.81 14.27 -17.77
C ALA A 109 13.21 13.68 -19.06
N GLY A 110 12.57 14.52 -19.89
CA GLY A 110 12.22 14.16 -21.27
C GLY A 110 10.83 13.56 -21.48
N HIS A 111 9.97 13.50 -20.45
CA HIS A 111 8.56 13.14 -20.57
C HIS A 111 7.64 14.38 -20.53
N PRO A 112 6.42 14.32 -21.09
CA PRO A 112 5.50 15.48 -21.13
C PRO A 112 4.64 15.63 -19.87
N PHE A 113 4.68 14.66 -18.96
CA PHE A 113 3.79 14.63 -17.79
C PHE A 113 4.09 15.70 -16.76
N THR A 114 3.05 16.19 -16.08
CA THR A 114 3.10 17.29 -15.12
C THR A 114 2.89 16.81 -13.69
N GLY A 115 2.89 17.72 -12.71
CA GLY A 115 2.58 17.39 -11.32
C GLY A 115 3.64 16.49 -10.68
N ILE A 116 3.24 15.46 -9.95
CA ILE A 116 4.13 14.52 -9.26
C ILE A 116 5.07 13.83 -10.23
N TYR A 117 4.63 13.57 -11.46
CA TYR A 117 5.50 12.99 -12.48
C TYR A 117 6.73 13.86 -12.77
N GLN A 118 6.61 15.18 -12.61
CA GLN A 118 7.69 16.13 -12.85
C GLN A 118 8.39 16.59 -11.56
N SER A 119 7.64 16.78 -10.46
CA SER A 119 8.20 17.27 -9.20
C SER A 119 8.84 16.16 -8.37
N GLY A 120 8.45 14.91 -8.60
CA GLY A 120 8.69 13.84 -7.65
C GLY A 120 7.88 14.02 -6.37
N GLY A 121 8.27 13.28 -5.35
CA GLY A 121 7.70 13.40 -4.00
C GLY A 121 8.10 12.24 -3.09
N ILE A 122 8.04 12.47 -1.79
CA ILE A 122 8.23 11.43 -0.78
C ILE A 122 6.91 10.77 -0.39
N GLY A 123 6.99 9.57 0.17
CA GLY A 123 5.79 8.81 0.48
C GLY A 123 6.01 7.54 1.27
N VAL A 124 4.97 6.70 1.27
CA VAL A 124 5.06 5.31 1.70
C VAL A 124 4.51 4.39 0.61
N ALA A 125 5.10 3.23 0.45
CA ALA A 125 4.59 2.17 -0.42
C ALA A 125 4.29 0.93 0.42
N ARG A 126 3.18 0.27 0.10
CA ARG A 126 2.80 -1.02 0.69
C ARG A 126 2.80 -2.09 -0.38
N LEU A 127 3.67 -3.09 -0.20
CA LEU A 127 3.77 -4.27 -1.04
C LEU A 127 2.98 -5.41 -0.39
N SER A 128 2.07 -6.04 -1.13
CA SER A 128 1.10 -6.98 -0.57
C SER A 128 0.67 -8.04 -1.56
N LEU A 129 0.09 -9.13 -1.06
CA LEU A 129 -0.57 -10.13 -1.88
C LEU A 129 -2.09 -10.02 -1.73
N ALA A 130 -2.85 -10.19 -2.82
CA ALA A 130 -4.31 -10.08 -2.80
C ALA A 130 -4.96 -11.05 -1.81
N THR A 131 -4.43 -12.27 -1.75
CA THR A 131 -4.74 -13.33 -0.78
C THR A 131 -3.43 -13.92 -0.24
N PRO A 132 -3.46 -14.65 0.89
CA PRO A 132 -2.30 -15.42 1.32
C PRO A 132 -1.77 -16.32 0.19
N PRO A 133 -0.44 -16.49 0.07
CA PRO A 133 0.15 -17.30 -0.99
C PRO A 133 -0.22 -18.78 -0.79
N ALA A 134 -0.45 -19.49 -1.90
CA ALA A 134 -0.56 -20.94 -1.95
C ALA A 134 0.07 -21.46 -3.26
N ASP A 135 0.15 -22.78 -3.42
CA ASP A 135 0.90 -23.39 -4.52
C ASP A 135 0.50 -22.88 -5.92
N ASP A 136 -0.80 -22.61 -6.14
CA ASP A 136 -1.35 -22.14 -7.39
C ASP A 136 -1.76 -20.65 -7.39
N THR A 137 -1.52 -19.94 -6.28
CA THR A 137 -1.96 -18.55 -6.11
C THR A 137 -0.87 -17.67 -5.51
N TYR A 138 -0.42 -16.71 -6.31
CA TYR A 138 0.51 -15.68 -5.88
C TYR A 138 0.17 -14.40 -6.65
N ILE A 139 -0.31 -13.36 -5.95
CA ILE A 139 -0.97 -12.21 -6.60
C ILE A 139 -0.44 -10.90 -6.04
N PRO A 140 0.73 -10.45 -6.52
CA PRO A 140 1.33 -9.21 -6.07
C PRO A 140 0.54 -7.97 -6.44
N GLY A 141 0.47 -7.02 -5.50
CA GLY A 141 -0.03 -5.68 -5.74
C GLY A 141 0.66 -4.67 -4.82
N MET A 142 0.92 -3.49 -5.38
CA MET A 142 1.54 -2.37 -4.67
C MET A 142 0.59 -1.19 -4.60
N ALA A 143 0.48 -0.61 -3.40
CA ALA A 143 -0.15 0.68 -3.20
C ALA A 143 0.92 1.72 -2.86
N ILE A 144 0.92 2.84 -3.55
CA ILE A 144 1.83 3.96 -3.36
C ILE A 144 1.02 5.14 -2.81
N LYS A 145 1.56 5.81 -1.80
CA LYS A 145 1.03 7.05 -1.26
C LYS A 145 2.10 8.12 -1.34
N ILE A 146 1.90 9.11 -2.20
CA ILE A 146 2.74 10.31 -2.28
C ILE A 146 2.15 11.37 -1.36
N LEU A 147 2.98 11.87 -0.44
CA LEU A 147 2.58 12.82 0.59
C LEU A 147 2.73 14.23 0.05
N VAL A 148 1.65 15.00 0.07
CA VAL A 148 1.63 16.39 -0.42
C VAL A 148 1.54 17.33 0.78
N SER A 149 2.36 18.38 0.77
CA SER A 149 2.36 19.37 1.85
C SER A 149 1.03 20.11 1.89
N LYS A 150 0.41 20.20 3.07
CA LYS A 150 -0.84 20.94 3.30
C LYS A 150 -2.01 20.51 2.39
N HIS A 151 -2.02 19.25 1.99
CA HIS A 151 -3.03 18.67 1.11
C HIS A 151 -3.18 17.16 1.36
N PRO A 152 -4.38 16.56 1.16
CA PRO A 152 -4.54 15.11 1.12
C PRO A 152 -3.49 14.38 0.28
N SER A 153 -3.02 13.25 0.80
CA SER A 153 -2.05 12.40 0.12
C SER A 153 -2.63 11.81 -1.17
N LEU A 154 -1.80 11.66 -2.19
CA LEU A 154 -2.19 11.10 -3.47
C LEU A 154 -1.84 9.63 -3.50
N ASN A 155 -2.80 8.79 -3.86
CA ASN A 155 -2.64 7.34 -3.83
C ASN A 155 -2.68 6.76 -5.24
N LEU A 156 -1.93 5.68 -5.44
CA LEU A 156 -1.94 4.89 -6.66
C LEU A 156 -1.94 3.41 -6.26
N HIS A 157 -2.79 2.62 -6.90
CA HIS A 157 -2.76 1.16 -6.77
C HIS A 157 -2.36 0.58 -8.11
N ILE A 158 -1.48 -0.41 -8.09
CA ILE A 158 -1.00 -1.08 -9.29
C ILE A 158 -0.80 -2.57 -9.02
N MET A 159 -1.02 -3.37 -10.05
CA MET A 159 -0.77 -4.81 -10.03
C MET A 159 -0.52 -5.30 -11.46
N ASN A 160 -0.17 -6.57 -11.62
CA ASN A 160 0.03 -7.17 -12.93
C ASN A 160 -1.28 -7.75 -13.50
N LEU A 161 -1.87 -8.71 -12.80
CA LEU A 161 -3.02 -9.51 -13.24
C LEU A 161 -3.88 -9.88 -12.02
N LEU A 162 -5.19 -10.02 -12.21
CA LEU A 162 -6.11 -10.48 -11.15
C LEU A 162 -5.93 -11.99 -10.85
N GLU A 163 -5.54 -12.77 -11.86
CA GLU A 163 -5.18 -14.19 -11.72
C GLU A 163 -3.82 -14.41 -11.05
N GLY A 164 -3.01 -13.36 -10.93
CA GLY A 164 -1.65 -13.43 -10.42
C GLY A 164 -0.68 -14.18 -11.34
N GLN A 165 0.30 -14.82 -10.72
CA GLN A 165 1.47 -15.42 -11.38
C GLN A 165 1.69 -16.90 -11.03
N LYS A 166 0.62 -17.60 -10.63
CA LYS A 166 0.60 -19.05 -10.37
C LYS A 166 1.70 -19.47 -9.39
N GLU A 167 2.53 -20.45 -9.77
CA GLU A 167 3.58 -21.06 -8.95
C GLU A 167 4.84 -20.18 -8.77
N ASN A 168 4.92 -19.04 -9.48
CA ASN A 168 6.05 -18.12 -9.35
C ASN A 168 5.85 -17.23 -8.11
N TRP A 169 6.66 -17.42 -7.08
CA TRP A 169 6.57 -16.68 -5.81
C TRP A 169 7.51 -15.47 -5.74
N ASN A 170 8.17 -15.13 -6.85
CA ASN A 170 8.94 -13.90 -6.93
C ASN A 170 8.02 -12.69 -7.10
N TYR A 171 7.85 -11.91 -6.04
CA TYR A 171 7.04 -10.67 -6.04
C TYR A 171 7.42 -9.69 -7.16
N PHE A 172 8.69 -9.67 -7.57
CA PHE A 172 9.24 -8.78 -8.58
C PHE A 172 9.34 -9.44 -9.97
N ALA A 173 8.62 -10.54 -10.22
CA ALA A 173 8.69 -11.24 -11.51
C ALA A 173 8.02 -10.49 -12.68
N LYS A 174 7.15 -9.51 -12.39
CA LYS A 174 6.28 -8.87 -13.38
C LYS A 174 6.19 -7.36 -13.17
N ASP A 175 6.01 -6.65 -14.27
CA ASP A 175 5.66 -5.22 -14.26
C ASP A 175 4.28 -5.02 -13.63
N PHE A 176 4.14 -3.96 -12.82
CA PHE A 176 2.85 -3.51 -12.35
C PHE A 176 2.31 -2.36 -13.19
N SER A 177 0.99 -2.27 -13.30
CA SER A 177 0.32 -1.19 -14.03
C SER A 177 -0.97 -0.75 -13.34
N ASN A 178 -1.39 0.49 -13.60
CA ASN A 178 -2.71 1.01 -13.20
C ASN A 178 -3.85 0.41 -14.03
N LYS A 179 -3.51 -0.14 -15.21
CA LYS A 179 -4.45 -0.75 -16.13
C LYS A 179 -4.13 -2.23 -16.26
N ILE A 180 -5.09 -3.06 -15.87
CA ILE A 180 -4.95 -4.52 -15.87
C ILE A 180 -5.94 -5.16 -16.88
N PRO A 181 -5.58 -6.28 -17.51
CA PRO A 181 -6.51 -7.03 -18.34
C PRO A 181 -7.76 -7.45 -17.58
N HIS A 182 -8.88 -7.60 -18.31
CA HIS A 182 -10.07 -8.24 -17.77
C HIS A 182 -9.77 -9.69 -17.37
N PRO A 183 -10.29 -10.16 -16.23
CA PRO A 183 -10.10 -11.52 -15.79
C PRO A 183 -10.85 -12.50 -16.70
N THR A 184 -10.35 -13.73 -16.73
CA THR A 184 -10.93 -14.84 -17.50
C THR A 184 -11.76 -15.78 -16.65
N SER A 185 -11.48 -15.86 -15.33
CA SER A 185 -12.26 -16.70 -14.43
C SER A 185 -13.61 -16.08 -14.09
N TRP A 186 -14.64 -16.91 -13.96
CA TRP A 186 -16.00 -16.46 -13.67
C TRP A 186 -16.11 -15.74 -12.32
N THR A 187 -15.39 -16.21 -11.29
CA THR A 187 -15.41 -15.61 -9.95
C THR A 187 -14.78 -14.22 -9.97
N LEU A 188 -13.62 -14.07 -10.61
CA LEU A 188 -12.95 -12.77 -10.72
C LEU A 188 -13.75 -11.80 -11.59
N THR A 189 -14.38 -12.30 -12.67
CA THR A 189 -15.30 -11.49 -13.49
C THR A 189 -16.49 -10.99 -12.66
N ALA A 190 -17.03 -11.81 -11.78
CA ALA A 190 -18.11 -11.40 -10.88
C ALA A 190 -17.64 -10.34 -9.87
N ILE A 191 -16.43 -10.47 -9.32
CA ILE A 191 -15.84 -9.46 -8.44
C ILE A 191 -15.62 -8.15 -9.20
N GLU A 192 -15.01 -8.20 -10.39
CA GLU A 192 -14.78 -7.02 -11.25
C GLU A 192 -16.07 -6.25 -11.49
N LYS A 193 -17.15 -6.93 -11.91
CA LYS A 193 -18.46 -6.31 -12.12
C LYS A 193 -19.02 -5.63 -10.87
N ILE A 194 -18.75 -6.15 -9.67
CA ILE A 194 -19.20 -5.49 -8.45
C ILE A 194 -18.40 -4.20 -8.18
N PHE A 195 -17.11 -4.21 -8.47
CA PHE A 195 -16.29 -3.00 -8.41
C PHE A 195 -16.72 -1.97 -9.45
N GLU A 196 -17.12 -2.39 -10.65
CA GLU A 196 -17.63 -1.52 -11.72
C GLU A 196 -18.85 -0.70 -11.28
N PHE A 197 -19.75 -1.25 -10.44
CA PHE A 197 -20.87 -0.48 -9.87
C PHE A 197 -20.42 0.72 -9.00
N THR A 198 -19.20 0.69 -8.48
CA THR A 198 -18.63 1.81 -7.71
C THR A 198 -17.77 2.73 -8.58
N ARG A 199 -17.06 2.15 -9.57
CA ARG A 199 -16.20 2.85 -10.53
C ARG A 199 -15.97 2.00 -11.78
N ASP A 200 -16.33 2.52 -12.95
CA ASP A 200 -16.21 1.86 -14.25
C ASP A 200 -15.16 2.58 -15.15
N PRO A 201 -14.20 1.87 -15.78
CA PRO A 201 -13.96 0.43 -15.66
C PRO A 201 -13.05 0.09 -14.48
N ALA A 202 -13.41 -0.96 -13.73
CA ALA A 202 -12.76 -1.34 -12.48
C ALA A 202 -11.27 -1.68 -12.63
N ASN A 203 -10.86 -2.07 -13.83
CA ASN A 203 -9.50 -2.46 -14.19
C ASN A 203 -8.62 -1.32 -14.74
N ASN A 204 -9.13 -0.09 -14.86
CA ASN A 204 -8.35 1.07 -15.27
C ASN A 204 -8.36 2.15 -14.20
N LEU A 205 -7.31 2.24 -13.38
CA LEU A 205 -7.24 3.23 -12.31
C LEU A 205 -6.75 4.58 -12.84
N PRO A 206 -7.41 5.69 -12.46
CA PRO A 206 -7.08 7.01 -12.98
C PRO A 206 -5.70 7.48 -12.54
N LEU A 207 -5.07 8.32 -13.37
CA LEU A 207 -3.72 8.87 -13.17
C LEU A 207 -3.68 10.40 -13.15
N TRP A 208 -4.78 11.06 -13.51
CA TRP A 208 -4.86 12.51 -13.67
C TRP A 208 -4.57 13.28 -12.38
N HIS A 209 -4.92 12.71 -11.22
CA HIS A 209 -4.75 13.36 -9.92
C HIS A 209 -3.27 13.51 -9.55
N LEU A 210 -2.41 12.60 -10.01
CA LEU A 210 -0.95 12.72 -9.87
C LEU A 210 -0.39 13.86 -10.74
N ALA A 211 -1.01 14.16 -11.87
CA ALA A 211 -0.60 15.28 -12.72
C ALA A 211 -1.14 16.64 -12.27
N ALA A 212 -2.21 16.66 -11.47
CA ALA A 212 -2.86 17.88 -10.99
C ALA A 212 -2.15 18.54 -9.80
N TRP A 213 -1.22 17.83 -9.16
CA TRP A 213 -0.54 18.24 -7.93
C TRP A 213 0.96 17.99 -8.03
N THR A 214 1.78 18.89 -7.50
CA THR A 214 3.20 18.71 -7.20
C THR A 214 3.36 18.36 -5.72
N SER A 215 4.59 18.07 -5.27
CA SER A 215 4.91 17.84 -3.86
C SER A 215 4.62 19.05 -2.94
N GLU A 216 4.57 20.25 -3.52
CA GLU A 216 4.40 21.54 -2.83
C GLU A 216 3.01 22.14 -2.98
N GLY A 217 2.16 21.60 -3.85
CA GLY A 217 0.80 22.10 -4.04
C GLY A 217 0.25 21.91 -5.45
N LYS A 218 -0.81 22.65 -5.78
CA LYS A 218 -1.52 22.44 -7.04
C LYS A 218 -0.68 22.86 -8.25
N TYR A 219 -0.66 22.04 -9.30
CA TYR A 219 -0.04 22.40 -10.57
C TYR A 219 -0.80 23.57 -11.21
N LYS A 220 -0.05 24.57 -11.73
CA LYS A 220 -0.62 25.83 -12.23
C LYS A 220 -0.99 25.83 -13.72
N GLY A 221 -0.72 24.73 -14.43
CA GLY A 221 -1.06 24.56 -15.85
C GLY A 221 -2.18 23.54 -16.10
N ILE A 222 -2.34 23.15 -17.37
CA ILE A 222 -3.20 22.03 -17.76
C ILE A 222 -2.47 20.72 -17.45
N PRO A 223 -3.03 19.84 -16.62
CA PRO A 223 -2.38 18.57 -16.29
C PRO A 223 -2.20 17.67 -17.51
N ILE A 224 -1.00 17.11 -17.68
CA ILE A 224 -0.70 16.07 -18.67
C ILE A 224 -0.28 14.82 -17.90
N PHE A 225 -0.96 13.70 -18.15
CA PHE A 225 -0.75 12.43 -17.47
C PHE A 225 -0.68 11.28 -18.47
N PRO A 226 0.02 10.19 -18.15
CA PRO A 226 0.06 9.01 -19.01
C PRO A 226 -1.30 8.32 -19.07
N GLU A 227 -1.58 7.67 -20.19
CA GLU A 227 -2.75 6.80 -20.38
C GLU A 227 -2.58 5.49 -19.62
N ARG A 228 -1.32 5.05 -19.48
CA ARG A 228 -0.92 3.87 -18.70
C ARG A 228 0.44 4.09 -18.08
N ILE A 229 0.61 3.64 -16.84
CA ILE A 229 1.90 3.63 -16.15
C ILE A 229 2.37 2.20 -15.92
N TYR A 230 3.68 2.00 -15.99
CA TYR A 230 4.35 0.73 -15.71
C TYR A 230 5.40 0.95 -14.63
N PHE A 231 5.45 0.03 -13.68
CA PHE A 231 6.51 -0.07 -12.69
C PHE A 231 7.27 -1.34 -12.98
N ARG A 232 8.46 -1.19 -13.56
CA ARG A 232 9.35 -2.28 -13.96
C ARG A 232 10.36 -2.54 -12.86
N PRO A 233 10.38 -3.74 -12.26
CA PRO A 233 11.36 -4.08 -11.24
C PRO A 233 12.78 -3.84 -11.75
N THR A 234 13.64 -3.25 -10.92
CA THR A 234 15.03 -3.02 -11.30
C THR A 234 15.85 -4.31 -11.20
N GLU A 235 17.04 -4.30 -11.80
CA GLU A 235 18.04 -5.37 -11.65
C GLU A 235 18.40 -5.66 -10.18
N LEU A 236 18.22 -4.67 -9.29
CA LEU A 236 18.50 -4.78 -7.87
C LEU A 236 17.57 -5.78 -7.16
N VAL A 237 16.33 -5.94 -7.65
CA VAL A 237 15.28 -6.71 -6.96
C VAL A 237 14.64 -7.79 -7.80
N LYS A 238 14.71 -7.70 -9.14
CA LYS A 238 13.97 -8.60 -10.05
C LYS A 238 14.30 -10.08 -9.85
N ASP A 239 15.52 -10.41 -9.45
CA ASP A 239 15.99 -11.80 -9.26
C ASP A 239 16.32 -12.09 -7.77
N LEU A 240 15.96 -11.19 -6.86
CA LEU A 240 16.31 -11.30 -5.44
C LEU A 240 15.52 -12.41 -4.74
N ILE A 241 14.27 -12.63 -5.15
CA ILE A 241 13.39 -13.66 -4.62
C ILE A 241 13.32 -14.79 -5.64
N ALA A 242 13.70 -16.00 -5.23
CA ALA A 242 13.60 -17.17 -6.10
C ALA A 242 12.14 -17.48 -6.46
N GLU A 243 11.86 -17.87 -7.70
CA GLU A 243 10.51 -18.18 -8.17
C GLU A 243 9.88 -19.36 -7.43
N ASP A 244 10.70 -20.30 -6.96
CA ASP A 244 10.30 -21.47 -6.18
C ASP A 244 10.33 -21.23 -4.66
N SER A 245 10.53 -19.99 -4.21
CA SER A 245 10.44 -19.64 -2.80
C SER A 245 9.08 -20.05 -2.23
N ARG A 246 9.08 -20.54 -0.98
CA ARG A 246 7.86 -20.85 -0.22
C ARG A 246 7.85 -20.14 1.14
N GLU A 247 8.71 -19.15 1.29
CA GLU A 247 8.74 -18.32 2.48
C GLU A 247 7.57 -17.33 2.50
N ASP A 248 7.21 -16.86 3.70
CA ASP A 248 6.37 -15.68 3.80
C ASP A 248 7.06 -14.52 3.08
N PHE A 249 6.42 -13.98 2.06
CA PHE A 249 6.98 -12.92 1.21
C PHE A 249 7.49 -11.72 2.01
N ARG A 250 6.92 -11.45 3.19
CA ARG A 250 7.33 -10.36 4.09
C ARG A 250 8.68 -10.62 4.74
N VAL A 251 9.05 -11.89 4.92
CA VAL A 251 10.40 -12.29 5.35
C VAL A 251 11.39 -12.08 4.22
N SER A 252 11.04 -12.48 2.99
CA SER A 252 11.89 -12.23 1.82
C SER A 252 12.10 -10.73 1.57
N PHE A 253 11.11 -9.88 1.89
CA PHE A 253 11.22 -8.43 1.77
C PHE A 253 12.26 -7.78 2.69
N LEU A 254 12.63 -8.42 3.81
CA LEU A 254 13.70 -7.91 4.69
C LEU A 254 15.07 -7.91 4.01
N GLN A 255 15.23 -8.68 2.93
CA GLN A 255 16.46 -8.79 2.16
C GLN A 255 16.57 -7.71 1.08
N ILE A 256 15.48 -6.98 0.79
CA ILE A 256 15.47 -5.95 -0.25
C ILE A 256 16.36 -4.78 0.18
N PRO A 257 17.42 -4.46 -0.60
CA PRO A 257 18.26 -3.32 -0.30
C PRO A 257 17.51 -2.01 -0.58
N MET A 258 17.84 -0.97 0.20
CA MET A 258 17.44 0.40 -0.14
C MET A 258 18.05 0.80 -1.49
N GLY A 259 17.33 1.63 -2.25
CA GLY A 259 17.72 2.01 -3.60
C GLY A 259 16.58 1.92 -4.59
N ALA A 260 16.90 1.84 -5.88
CA ALA A 260 15.93 1.83 -6.95
C ALA A 260 15.11 0.52 -6.93
N LEU A 261 13.84 0.61 -6.57
CA LEU A 261 12.91 -0.54 -6.49
C LEU A 261 12.25 -0.80 -7.85
N TYR A 262 11.79 0.26 -8.52
CA TYR A 262 11.18 0.19 -9.84
C TYR A 262 11.63 1.35 -10.73
N GLU A 263 11.87 1.08 -12.00
CA GLU A 263 11.83 2.11 -13.04
C GLU A 263 10.38 2.34 -13.48
N ILE A 264 10.01 3.60 -13.63
CA ILE A 264 8.65 4.02 -13.95
C ILE A 264 8.60 4.46 -15.40
N TYR A 265 7.65 3.90 -16.15
CA TYR A 265 7.39 4.26 -17.55
C TYR A 265 5.95 4.68 -17.74
N GLY A 266 5.69 5.63 -18.63
CA GLY A 266 4.37 6.17 -18.92
C GLY A 266 4.11 6.14 -20.42
N GLU A 267 2.99 5.54 -20.82
CA GLU A 267 2.51 5.53 -22.20
C GLU A 267 1.60 6.73 -22.46
N TYR A 268 1.86 7.44 -23.54
CA TYR A 268 1.06 8.59 -23.95
C TYR A 268 1.11 8.74 -25.46
N GLN A 269 -0.06 8.76 -26.11
CA GLN A 269 -0.16 8.92 -27.57
C GLN A 269 0.71 7.91 -28.35
N GLY A 270 0.77 6.67 -27.87
CA GLY A 270 1.54 5.58 -28.49
C GLY A 270 3.06 5.66 -28.28
N THR A 271 3.55 6.60 -27.46
CA THR A 271 4.97 6.68 -27.08
C THR A 271 5.12 6.31 -25.61
N GLU A 272 6.11 5.47 -25.30
CA GLU A 272 6.51 5.17 -23.92
C GLU A 272 7.64 6.13 -23.50
N TYR A 273 7.48 6.76 -22.35
CA TYR A 273 8.44 7.66 -21.75
C TYR A 273 8.98 7.09 -20.45
N HIS A 274 10.27 7.23 -20.20
CA HIS A 274 10.82 7.04 -18.86
C HIS A 274 10.36 8.20 -17.98
N VAL A 275 9.59 7.88 -16.94
CA VAL A 275 8.98 8.86 -16.02
C VAL A 275 9.90 9.14 -14.83
N GLY A 276 10.64 8.15 -14.38
CA GLY A 276 11.49 8.28 -13.20
C GLY A 276 11.73 6.94 -12.51
N THR A 277 12.17 7.02 -11.26
CA THR A 277 12.53 5.85 -10.47
C THR A 277 11.83 5.92 -9.11
N LEU A 278 11.25 4.81 -8.67
CA LEU A 278 10.73 4.64 -7.32
C LEU A 278 11.86 4.13 -6.41
N MET A 279 12.33 5.00 -5.52
CA MET A 279 13.38 4.69 -4.56
C MET A 279 12.78 4.18 -3.25
N LEU A 280 13.38 3.12 -2.72
CA LEU A 280 13.14 2.60 -1.37
C LEU A 280 14.10 3.27 -0.38
N GLU A 281 13.56 3.93 0.65
CA GLU A 281 14.34 4.75 1.61
C GLU A 281 14.33 4.19 3.04
N SER A 282 13.75 3.01 3.24
CA SER A 282 13.74 2.27 4.51
C SER A 282 13.59 0.77 4.25
N PRO A 283 13.80 -0.08 5.25
CA PRO A 283 13.39 -1.48 5.16
C PRO A 283 11.88 -1.59 4.97
N LEU A 284 11.44 -2.69 4.37
CA LEU A 284 10.03 -3.07 4.28
C LEU A 284 9.60 -3.81 5.55
N LEU A 285 8.70 -3.21 6.32
CA LEU A 285 8.26 -3.75 7.60
C LEU A 285 6.82 -4.23 7.54
N ALA A 286 6.58 -5.48 7.95
CA ALA A 286 5.25 -5.98 8.25
C ALA A 286 4.77 -5.39 9.58
N SER A 287 3.51 -5.00 9.70
CA SER A 287 2.96 -4.44 10.93
C SER A 287 1.45 -4.53 10.99
N ASN A 288 0.90 -4.61 12.20
CA ASN A 288 -0.56 -4.52 12.40
C ASN A 288 -1.10 -3.16 11.93
N TYR A 289 -0.35 -2.08 12.10
CA TYR A 289 -0.73 -0.76 11.57
C TYR A 289 -0.85 -0.77 10.04
N GLY A 290 0.15 -1.29 9.32
CA GLY A 290 0.12 -1.40 7.85
C GLY A 290 -1.06 -2.25 7.35
N ASP A 291 -1.36 -3.35 8.04
CA ASP A 291 -2.42 -4.28 7.65
C ASP A 291 -3.83 -3.79 8.02
N LYS A 292 -4.00 -3.16 9.18
CA LYS A 292 -5.33 -2.86 9.76
C LYS A 292 -5.70 -1.38 9.81
N LYS A 293 -4.74 -0.46 9.71
CA LYS A 293 -4.96 0.98 9.90
C LYS A 293 -4.55 1.80 8.68
N LEU A 294 -3.34 1.64 8.16
CA LEU A 294 -2.85 2.39 7.00
C LEU A 294 -3.81 2.23 5.81
N PHE A 295 -4.15 3.35 5.18
CA PHE A 295 -5.13 3.40 4.11
C PHE A 295 -4.60 4.09 2.87
N PHE A 296 -4.92 3.51 1.72
CA PHE A 296 -4.63 4.05 0.41
C PHE A 296 -5.96 4.25 -0.31
N GLN A 297 -6.45 5.50 -0.32
CA GLN A 297 -7.72 5.85 -0.94
C GLN A 297 -7.69 5.51 -2.44
N HIS A 298 -8.74 4.90 -2.96
CA HIS A 298 -8.88 4.78 -4.41
C HIS A 298 -9.37 6.10 -5.01
N GLN A 299 -8.88 6.42 -6.19
CA GLN A 299 -9.32 7.59 -6.93
C GLN A 299 -10.50 7.22 -7.86
N ARG A 300 -11.48 8.12 -7.94
CA ARG A 300 -12.58 8.06 -8.92
C ARG A 300 -12.10 8.57 -10.28
#